data_AF-A0A196S6A1-F1
#
_entry.id   AF-A0A196S6A1-F1
#
_cell.length_a   1.000
_cell.length_b   1.000
_cell.length_c   1.000
_cell.angle_alpha   90.00
_cell.angle_beta   90.00
_cell.angle_gamma   90.00
#
_symmetry.space_group_name_H-M   'P 1'
#
loop_
_entity.id
_entity.type
_entity.pdbx_description
1 polymer ?
#
loop_
_entity_poly.entity_id
_entity_poly.type
_entity_poly.pdbx_seq_one_letter_code
_entity_poly.pdbx_strand_id
1 'polypeptide(L)'
;MILAMCDAHTSNLNISGEVITVNPHGHISARLYGSIPFTQCLLVAYSLLLLLWSLCCLRYFHQLMSVHALITLVLASFSADTLLHLLALLAYNRTGLPAPVATLSLLTTPLTHTLARGLLLTLAMGAGVTRASLGPATCRVLLACLLDFLVTLWDAFASAFAPARSAAIHTIPAGIANAALYGWAFAALFRTLRELEEKKQTSKLQLFLRLRNVLCGGVLVAAAYTAAFGVATVRGAEGLWRIQWFCEDGVWALFFFLTLCCIAWLWAPNEHSLEYAYHVQVATDERTGSELVSVQDDLIQGGEEEAGVMVSTVQGGVESLKPMNM
;
A
#
# COMPACT_ATOMS: atom_id res chain seq x y z
N MET A 1 -51.72 -0.60 9.00
CA MET A 1 -52.47 0.48 9.68
C MET A 1 -53.08 -0.12 10.94
N ILE A 2 -52.53 0.18 12.12
CA ILE A 2 -53.16 -0.20 13.39
C ILE A 2 -54.07 0.96 13.76
N LEU A 3 -55.38 0.77 13.66
CA LEU A 3 -56.36 1.71 14.20
C LEU A 3 -56.49 1.41 15.68
N ALA A 4 -55.97 2.30 16.53
CA ALA A 4 -56.17 2.19 17.98
C ALA A 4 -57.64 2.51 18.28
N MET A 5 -58.45 1.47 18.49
CA MET A 5 -59.78 1.60 19.08
C MET A 5 -59.64 1.48 20.60
N CYS A 6 -59.95 2.55 21.32
CA CYS A 6 -59.96 2.55 22.77
C CYS A 6 -61.23 1.88 23.30
N ASP A 7 -61.09 0.71 23.90
CA ASP A 7 -62.12 0.07 24.72
C ASP A 7 -61.73 0.20 26.20
N ALA A 8 -62.65 0.72 27.02
CA ALA A 8 -62.44 1.02 28.43
C ALA A 8 -62.32 -0.24 29.31
N HIS A 9 -62.68 -1.42 28.79
CA HIS A 9 -62.58 -2.70 29.51
C HIS A 9 -61.25 -3.44 29.26
N THR A 10 -60.40 -2.98 28.35
CA THR A 10 -59.15 -3.66 28.02
C THR A 10 -58.01 -3.18 28.93
N SER A 11 -57.65 -3.99 29.93
CA SER A 11 -56.45 -3.78 30.76
C SER A 11 -55.34 -4.78 30.37
N ASN A 12 -54.07 -4.35 30.40
CA ASN A 12 -52.87 -5.17 30.13
C ASN A 12 -52.66 -5.64 28.68
N LEU A 13 -52.81 -4.74 27.69
CA LEU A 13 -52.50 -5.06 26.29
C LEU A 13 -50.98 -4.97 26.05
N ASN A 14 -50.31 -6.11 25.89
CA ASN A 14 -48.91 -6.17 25.46
C ASN A 14 -48.87 -6.29 23.92
N ILE A 15 -48.71 -5.15 23.23
CA ILE A 15 -48.53 -5.13 21.78
C ILE A 15 -47.04 -5.29 21.47
N SER A 16 -46.65 -6.45 20.98
CA SER A 16 -45.38 -6.64 20.29
C SER A 16 -45.61 -6.53 18.78
N GLY A 17 -44.77 -5.76 18.11
CA GLY A 17 -44.82 -5.58 16.67
C GLY A 17 -43.51 -5.04 16.14
N GLU A 18 -43.18 -5.40 14.91
CA GLU A 18 -41.98 -4.92 14.22
C GLU A 18 -42.42 -3.92 13.13
N VAL A 19 -41.85 -2.72 13.15
CA VAL A 19 -42.09 -1.71 12.11
C VAL A 19 -40.90 -1.70 11.18
N ILE A 20 -41.09 -2.25 9.98
CA ILE A 20 -40.07 -2.24 8.93
C ILE A 20 -40.42 -1.11 7.95
N THR A 21 -39.53 -0.14 7.83
CA THR A 21 -39.63 0.90 6.79
C THR A 21 -38.74 0.50 5.63
N VAL A 22 -39.31 0.40 4.43
CA VAL A 22 -38.60 -0.02 3.22
C VAL A 22 -38.70 1.11 2.20
N ASN A 23 -37.56 1.52 1.66
CA ASN A 23 -37.52 2.50 0.59
C ASN A 23 -37.94 1.82 -0.74
N PRO A 24 -38.41 2.58 -1.75
CA PRO A 24 -38.76 2.00 -3.06
C PRO A 24 -37.61 1.25 -3.75
N HIS A 25 -36.37 1.48 -3.32
CA HIS A 25 -35.14 0.91 -3.88
C HIS A 25 -34.51 -0.17 -2.97
N GLY A 26 -35.20 -0.60 -1.91
CA GLY A 26 -34.78 -1.66 -0.98
C GLY A 26 -34.62 -1.19 0.47
N HIS A 27 -33.91 -1.99 1.27
CA HIS A 27 -33.74 -1.77 2.72
C HIS A 27 -32.59 -0.81 3.10
N ILE A 28 -31.89 -0.24 2.12
CA ILE A 28 -30.81 0.72 2.39
C ILE A 28 -31.33 2.01 3.05
N SER A 29 -30.65 2.40 4.12
CA SER A 29 -30.92 3.64 4.83
C SER A 29 -30.58 4.87 3.99
N ALA A 30 -31.26 6.00 4.24
CA ALA A 30 -31.02 7.24 3.51
C ALA A 30 -29.56 7.73 3.59
N ARG A 31 -28.86 7.43 4.69
CA ARG A 31 -27.44 7.74 4.89
C ARG A 31 -26.51 6.97 3.95
N LEU A 32 -26.95 5.87 3.35
CA LEU A 32 -26.18 5.03 2.44
C LEU A 32 -26.70 5.09 0.99
N TYR A 33 -27.56 6.06 0.67
CA TYR A 33 -28.32 6.07 -0.58
C TYR A 33 -27.48 5.93 -1.86
N GLY A 34 -26.33 6.62 -1.94
CA GLY A 34 -25.46 6.57 -3.12
C GLY A 34 -24.30 5.57 -3.04
N SER A 35 -24.19 4.76 -1.98
CA SER A 35 -23.01 3.91 -1.76
C SER A 35 -22.91 2.77 -2.75
N ILE A 36 -24.01 2.10 -3.14
CA ILE A 36 -23.98 1.01 -4.13
C ILE A 36 -23.37 1.45 -5.47
N PRO A 37 -23.94 2.44 -6.20
CA PRO A 37 -23.43 2.79 -7.52
C PRO A 37 -21.99 3.33 -7.46
N PHE A 38 -21.64 4.02 -6.37
CA PHE A 38 -20.27 4.46 -6.14
C PHE A 38 -19.31 3.30 -5.96
N THR A 39 -19.62 2.34 -5.09
CA THR A 39 -18.77 1.16 -4.84
C THR A 39 -18.66 0.28 -6.09
N GLN A 40 -19.71 0.18 -6.91
CA GLN A 40 -19.64 -0.47 -8.22
C GLN A 40 -18.65 0.21 -9.16
N CYS A 41 -18.73 1.54 -9.30
CA CYS A 41 -17.79 2.31 -10.10
C CYS A 41 -16.35 2.17 -9.58
N LEU A 42 -16.17 2.21 -8.26
CA LEU A 42 -14.88 2.06 -7.61
C LEU A 42 -14.29 0.66 -7.82
N LEU A 43 -15.10 -0.38 -7.76
CA LEU A 43 -14.69 -1.76 -8.05
C LEU A 43 -14.19 -1.91 -9.48
N VAL A 44 -14.91 -1.33 -10.45
CA VAL A 44 -14.47 -1.31 -11.85
C VAL A 44 -13.15 -0.57 -11.98
N ALA A 45 -13.00 0.57 -11.33
CA ALA A 45 -11.76 1.35 -11.35
C ALA A 45 -10.57 0.58 -10.76
N TYR A 46 -10.73 -0.07 -9.60
CA TYR A 46 -9.70 -0.94 -9.00
C TYR A 46 -9.36 -2.14 -9.90
N SER A 47 -10.38 -2.77 -10.50
CA SER A 47 -10.18 -3.91 -11.40
C SER A 47 -9.40 -3.51 -12.67
N LEU A 48 -9.70 -2.33 -13.24
CA LEU A 48 -8.95 -1.80 -14.38
C LEU A 48 -7.51 -1.46 -14.00
N LEU A 49 -7.29 -0.84 -12.85
CA LEU A 49 -5.94 -0.54 -12.35
C LEU A 49 -5.13 -1.83 -12.13
N LEU A 50 -5.73 -2.84 -11.48
CA LEU A 50 -5.10 -4.13 -11.26
C LEU A 50 -4.78 -4.85 -12.58
N LEU A 51 -5.69 -4.81 -13.55
CA LEU A 51 -5.48 -5.38 -14.87
C LEU A 51 -4.31 -4.71 -15.58
N LEU A 52 -4.32 -3.37 -15.68
CA LEU A 52 -3.26 -2.61 -16.32
C LEU A 52 -1.90 -2.85 -15.65
N TRP A 53 -1.86 -2.82 -14.32
CA TRP A 53 -0.66 -3.12 -13.53
C TRP A 53 -0.13 -4.53 -13.78
N SER A 54 -1.03 -5.53 -13.81
CA SER A 54 -0.66 -6.92 -14.06
C SER A 54 -0.12 -7.11 -15.47
N LEU A 55 -0.72 -6.46 -16.48
CA LEU A 55 -0.21 -6.46 -17.85
C LEU A 55 1.19 -5.86 -17.94
N CYS A 56 1.44 -4.74 -17.26
CA CYS A 56 2.79 -4.16 -17.16
C CYS A 56 3.77 -5.12 -16.48
N CYS A 57 3.39 -5.76 -15.37
CA CYS A 57 4.21 -6.76 -14.68
C CYS A 57 4.53 -7.97 -15.58
N LEU A 58 3.56 -8.47 -16.35
CA LEU A 58 3.76 -9.58 -17.28
C LEU A 58 4.68 -9.19 -18.45
N ARG A 59 4.54 -7.97 -18.98
CA ARG A 59 5.39 -7.45 -20.06
C ARG A 59 6.86 -7.39 -19.64
N TYR A 60 7.12 -7.03 -18.38
CA TYR A 60 8.46 -6.86 -17.82
C TYR A 60 8.80 -7.90 -16.75
N PHE A 61 8.31 -9.13 -16.89
CA PHE A 61 8.40 -10.14 -15.82
C PHE A 61 9.84 -10.46 -15.39
N HIS A 62 10.79 -10.39 -16.33
CA HIS A 62 12.22 -10.60 -16.07
C HIS A 62 12.84 -9.54 -15.14
N GLN A 63 12.15 -8.42 -14.91
CA GLN A 63 12.65 -7.28 -14.13
C GLN A 63 11.89 -7.05 -12.81
N LEU A 64 11.08 -8.03 -12.38
CA LEU A 64 10.22 -7.91 -11.20
C LEU A 64 11.03 -7.92 -9.89
N MET A 65 10.96 -6.81 -9.17
CA MET A 65 11.41 -6.69 -7.78
C MET A 65 10.35 -7.14 -6.76
N SER A 66 10.77 -7.47 -5.54
CA SER A 66 9.90 -7.82 -4.41
C SER A 66 8.82 -6.76 -4.11
N VAL A 67 9.11 -5.49 -4.39
CA VAL A 67 8.16 -4.38 -4.27
C VAL A 67 6.97 -4.52 -5.21
N HIS A 68 7.18 -4.98 -6.44
CA HIS A 68 6.08 -5.14 -7.40
C HIS A 68 5.11 -6.22 -6.93
N ALA A 69 5.62 -7.31 -6.33
CA ALA A 69 4.77 -8.33 -5.71
C ALA A 69 3.94 -7.76 -4.56
N LEU A 70 4.52 -6.88 -3.74
CA LEU A 70 3.79 -6.21 -2.64
C LEU A 70 2.72 -5.23 -3.17
N ILE A 71 3.03 -4.46 -4.21
CA ILE A 71 2.04 -3.56 -4.86
C ILE A 71 0.89 -4.39 -5.45
N THR A 72 1.19 -5.49 -6.16
CA THR A 72 0.17 -6.40 -6.71
C THR A 72 -0.71 -6.97 -5.60
N LEU A 73 -0.12 -7.40 -4.48
CA LEU A 73 -0.85 -7.92 -3.32
C LEU A 73 -1.82 -6.87 -2.76
N VAL A 74 -1.39 -5.62 -2.62
CA VAL A 74 -2.24 -4.53 -2.13
C VAL A 74 -3.35 -4.18 -3.13
N LEU A 75 -3.05 -4.08 -4.43
CA LEU A 75 -4.07 -3.82 -5.45
C LEU A 75 -5.13 -4.93 -5.51
N ALA A 76 -4.70 -6.19 -5.43
CA ALA A 76 -5.60 -7.34 -5.38
C ALA A 76 -6.45 -7.35 -4.11
N SER A 77 -5.87 -7.01 -2.96
CA SER A 77 -6.59 -6.97 -1.69
C SER A 77 -7.65 -5.86 -1.67
N PHE A 78 -7.34 -4.65 -2.16
CA PHE A 78 -8.32 -3.56 -2.31
C PHE A 78 -9.46 -3.92 -3.28
N SER A 79 -9.15 -4.60 -4.39
CA SER A 79 -10.17 -5.07 -5.33
C SER A 79 -11.12 -6.10 -4.68
N ALA A 80 -10.55 -7.05 -3.93
CA ALA A 80 -11.32 -8.07 -3.22
C ALA A 80 -12.17 -7.48 -2.09
N ASP A 81 -11.62 -6.54 -1.31
CA ASP A 81 -12.34 -5.87 -0.23
C ASP A 81 -13.50 -5.01 -0.77
N THR A 82 -13.27 -4.25 -1.84
CA THR A 82 -14.35 -3.48 -2.51
C THR A 82 -15.45 -4.40 -3.03
N LEU A 83 -15.11 -5.58 -3.55
CA LEU A 83 -16.07 -6.59 -3.98
C LEU A 83 -16.88 -7.14 -2.79
N LEU A 84 -16.22 -7.52 -1.70
CA LEU A 84 -16.89 -8.03 -0.50
C LEU A 84 -17.82 -6.98 0.10
N HIS A 85 -17.38 -5.72 0.16
CA HIS A 85 -18.19 -4.60 0.61
C HIS A 85 -19.43 -4.39 -0.29
N LEU A 86 -19.26 -4.43 -1.61
CA LEU A 86 -20.38 -4.35 -2.55
C LEU A 86 -21.37 -5.51 -2.35
N LEU A 87 -20.89 -6.74 -2.21
CA LEU A 87 -21.74 -7.90 -1.96
C LEU A 87 -22.49 -7.79 -0.64
N ALA A 88 -21.84 -7.25 0.40
CA ALA A 88 -22.48 -6.95 1.68
C ALA A 88 -23.59 -5.90 1.55
N LEU A 89 -23.33 -4.80 0.83
CA LEU A 89 -24.35 -3.78 0.55
C LEU A 89 -25.53 -4.34 -0.26
N LEU A 90 -25.27 -5.16 -1.28
CA LEU A 90 -26.33 -5.77 -2.09
C LEU A 90 -27.15 -6.80 -1.30
N ALA A 91 -26.50 -7.61 -0.47
CA ALA A 91 -27.19 -8.56 0.40
C ALA A 91 -28.06 -7.81 1.43
N TYR A 92 -27.51 -6.79 2.07
CA TYR A 92 -28.24 -5.94 3.01
C TYR A 92 -29.43 -5.23 2.34
N ASN A 93 -29.27 -4.73 1.11
CA ASN A 93 -30.37 -4.08 0.39
C ASN A 93 -31.54 -5.03 0.09
N ARG A 94 -31.27 -6.32 -0.10
CA ARG A 94 -32.27 -7.35 -0.42
C ARG A 94 -33.00 -7.87 0.81
N THR A 95 -32.29 -8.13 1.90
CA THR A 95 -32.86 -8.81 3.08
C THR A 95 -33.13 -7.86 4.25
N GLY A 96 -32.51 -6.68 4.28
CA GLY A 96 -32.53 -5.78 5.43
C GLY A 96 -31.75 -6.29 6.64
N LEU A 97 -31.12 -7.47 6.54
CA LEU A 97 -30.42 -8.14 7.63
C LEU A 97 -28.92 -8.27 7.31
N PRO A 98 -28.05 -8.23 8.33
CA PRO A 98 -26.62 -8.43 8.14
C PRO A 98 -26.34 -9.84 7.60
N ALA A 99 -25.79 -9.92 6.39
CA ALA A 99 -25.39 -11.17 5.75
C ALA A 99 -24.00 -11.63 6.22
N PRO A 100 -23.65 -12.92 6.13
CA PRO A 100 -22.31 -13.42 6.50
C PRO A 100 -21.19 -12.76 5.66
N VAL A 101 -21.48 -12.28 4.45
CA VAL A 101 -20.51 -11.51 3.67
C VAL A 101 -20.14 -10.17 4.33
N ALA A 102 -21.02 -9.59 5.16
CA ALA A 102 -20.73 -8.37 5.89
C ALA A 102 -19.69 -8.59 6.99
N THR A 103 -19.67 -9.76 7.63
CA THR A 103 -18.64 -10.09 8.62
C THR A 103 -17.28 -10.31 7.95
N LEU A 104 -17.24 -10.91 6.75
CA LEU A 104 -16.01 -11.00 5.96
C LEU A 104 -15.49 -9.62 5.57
N SER A 105 -16.37 -8.73 5.09
CA SER A 105 -16.02 -7.34 4.78
C SER A 105 -15.46 -6.62 6.01
N LEU A 106 -16.03 -6.86 7.21
CA LEU A 106 -15.55 -6.27 8.46
C LEU A 106 -14.12 -6.69 8.83
N LEU A 107 -13.70 -7.89 8.42
CA LEU A 107 -12.33 -8.38 8.62
C LEU A 107 -11.37 -7.88 7.54
N THR A 108 -11.83 -7.84 6.29
CA THR A 108 -10.96 -7.52 5.16
C THR A 108 -10.63 -6.04 5.09
N THR A 109 -11.53 -5.14 5.48
CA THR A 109 -11.29 -3.70 5.37
C THR A 109 -10.13 -3.22 6.27
N PRO A 110 -10.05 -3.58 7.57
CA PRO A 110 -8.87 -3.25 8.38
C PRO A 110 -7.59 -3.87 7.81
N LEU A 111 -7.67 -5.11 7.29
CA LEU A 111 -6.51 -5.81 6.71
C LEU A 111 -5.97 -5.07 5.48
N THR A 112 -6.82 -4.69 4.52
CA THR A 112 -6.40 -3.99 3.30
C THR A 112 -5.77 -2.63 3.62
N HIS A 113 -6.37 -1.88 4.54
CA HIS A 113 -5.85 -0.59 4.98
C HIS A 113 -4.48 -0.74 5.68
N THR A 114 -4.31 -1.74 6.55
CA THR A 114 -3.01 -2.03 7.16
C THR A 114 -1.98 -2.45 6.11
N LEU A 115 -2.36 -3.28 5.12
CA LEU A 115 -1.47 -3.68 4.03
C LEU A 115 -1.00 -2.47 3.20
N ALA A 116 -1.88 -1.51 2.91
CA ALA A 116 -1.49 -0.26 2.24
C ALA A 116 -0.53 0.59 3.08
N ARG A 117 -0.76 0.71 4.40
CA ARG A 117 0.18 1.40 5.30
C ARG A 117 1.54 0.70 5.37
N GLY A 118 1.54 -0.62 5.42
CA GLY A 118 2.74 -1.45 5.38
C GLY A 118 3.51 -1.30 4.06
N LEU A 119 2.80 -1.27 2.93
CA LEU A 119 3.38 -0.95 1.62
C LEU A 119 4.02 0.44 1.63
N LEU A 120 3.30 1.46 2.10
CA LEU A 120 3.84 2.81 2.18
C LEU A 120 5.11 2.88 3.05
N LEU A 121 5.11 2.23 4.22
CA LEU A 121 6.25 2.20 5.12
C LEU A 121 7.45 1.46 4.49
N THR A 122 7.22 0.32 3.86
CA THR A 122 8.29 -0.44 3.18
C THR A 122 8.87 0.32 1.99
N LEU A 123 8.03 0.99 1.19
CA LEU A 123 8.46 1.89 0.12
C LEU A 123 9.28 3.06 0.67
N ALA A 124 8.81 3.71 1.74
CA ALA A 124 9.50 4.83 2.38
C ALA A 124 10.87 4.45 2.96
N MET A 125 11.02 3.22 3.45
CA MET A 125 12.30 2.66 3.89
C MET A 125 13.24 2.28 2.73
N GLY A 126 12.78 2.36 1.49
CA GLY A 126 13.59 2.07 0.30
C GLY A 126 13.73 0.60 -0.06
N ALA A 127 12.79 -0.24 0.39
CA ALA A 127 12.69 -1.63 -0.07
C ALA A 127 12.72 -1.68 -1.62
N GLY A 128 13.51 -2.58 -2.20
CA GLY A 128 13.56 -2.83 -3.64
C GLY A 128 14.35 -1.83 -4.50
N VAL A 129 14.65 -0.61 -4.00
CA VAL A 129 15.42 0.41 -4.75
C VAL A 129 16.77 0.72 -4.09
N THR A 130 16.80 0.85 -2.76
CA THR A 130 18.05 1.13 -2.01
C THR A 130 18.51 -0.06 -1.19
N ARG A 131 17.60 -0.98 -0.82
CA ARG A 131 17.92 -2.19 -0.05
C ARG A 131 17.21 -3.42 -0.65
N ALA A 132 17.98 -4.47 -0.94
CA ALA A 132 17.47 -5.74 -1.45
C ALA A 132 16.60 -6.49 -0.43
N SER A 133 16.86 -6.31 0.88
CA SER A 133 15.99 -6.76 1.96
C SER A 133 16.10 -5.83 3.18
N LEU A 134 15.03 -5.72 3.98
CA LEU A 134 15.01 -4.91 5.20
C LEU A 134 15.68 -5.62 6.40
N GLY A 135 16.21 -6.84 6.23
CA GLY A 135 16.86 -7.61 7.29
C GLY A 135 16.01 -7.68 8.57
N PRO A 136 16.59 -7.48 9.77
CA PRO A 136 15.84 -7.50 11.03
C PRO A 136 14.82 -6.36 11.18
N ALA A 137 14.89 -5.30 10.35
CA ALA A 137 13.88 -4.25 10.34
C ALA A 137 12.54 -4.73 9.74
N THR A 138 12.54 -5.77 8.90
CA THR A 138 11.32 -6.38 8.34
C THR A 138 10.42 -6.91 9.45
N CYS A 139 10.98 -7.58 10.45
CA CYS A 139 10.23 -8.10 11.59
C CYS A 139 9.57 -6.96 12.40
N ARG A 140 10.28 -5.85 12.61
CA ARG A 140 9.72 -4.66 13.29
C ARG A 140 8.56 -4.04 12.51
N VAL A 141 8.68 -3.95 11.18
CA VAL A 141 7.60 -3.44 10.31
C VAL A 141 6.39 -4.37 10.36
N LEU A 142 6.60 -5.68 10.22
CA LEU A 142 5.52 -6.68 10.28
C LEU A 142 4.82 -6.67 11.65
N LEU A 143 5.57 -6.60 12.74
CA LEU A 143 5.00 -6.49 14.09
C LEU A 143 4.18 -5.21 14.25
N ALA A 144 4.67 -4.07 13.77
CA ALA A 144 3.92 -2.82 13.82
C ALA A 144 2.65 -2.85 12.98
N CYS A 145 2.69 -3.45 11.79
CA CYS A 145 1.50 -3.67 10.97
C CYS A 145 0.52 -4.62 11.66
N LEU A 146 1.00 -5.70 12.30
CA LEU A 146 0.14 -6.62 13.04
C LEU A 146 -0.57 -5.92 14.21
N LEU A 147 0.15 -5.11 14.99
CA LEU A 147 -0.44 -4.35 16.09
C LEU A 147 -1.48 -3.34 15.59
N ASP A 148 -1.16 -2.60 14.53
CA ASP A 148 -2.09 -1.68 13.87
C ASP A 148 -3.34 -2.40 13.35
N PHE A 149 -3.19 -3.57 12.73
CA PHE A 149 -4.31 -4.39 12.29
C PHE A 149 -5.18 -4.81 13.47
N LEU A 150 -4.61 -5.28 14.58
CA LEU A 150 -5.39 -5.70 15.75
C LEU A 150 -6.19 -4.54 16.36
N VAL A 151 -5.59 -3.34 16.45
CA VAL A 151 -6.27 -2.15 16.98
C VAL A 151 -7.38 -1.67 16.05
N THR A 152 -7.13 -1.64 14.74
CA THR A 152 -8.14 -1.23 13.75
C THR A 152 -9.24 -2.26 13.56
N LEU A 153 -8.93 -3.55 13.72
CA LEU A 153 -9.90 -4.62 13.76
C LEU A 153 -10.81 -4.48 14.99
N TRP A 154 -10.23 -4.20 16.15
CA TRP A 154 -11.00 -3.90 17.36
C TRP A 154 -11.96 -2.73 17.12
N ASP A 155 -11.48 -1.63 16.55
CA ASP A 155 -12.31 -0.45 16.24
C ASP A 155 -13.44 -0.79 15.25
N ALA A 156 -13.18 -1.59 14.23
CA ALA A 156 -14.20 -2.05 13.29
C ALA A 156 -15.30 -2.86 13.98
N PHE A 157 -14.93 -3.85 14.80
CA PHE A 157 -15.90 -4.64 15.57
C PHE A 157 -16.67 -3.79 16.57
N ALA A 158 -15.97 -2.96 17.34
CA ALA A 158 -16.60 -2.14 18.35
C ALA A 158 -17.52 -1.08 17.73
N SER A 159 -17.19 -0.55 16.55
CA SER A 159 -18.08 0.35 15.79
C SER A 159 -19.30 -0.37 15.22
N ALA A 160 -19.21 -1.67 14.93
CA ALA A 160 -20.34 -2.46 14.44
C ALA A 160 -21.30 -2.91 15.57
N PHE A 161 -20.79 -3.21 16.77
CA PHE A 161 -21.57 -3.84 17.83
C PHE A 161 -21.75 -3.01 19.11
N ALA A 162 -20.90 -2.01 19.37
CA ALA A 162 -20.99 -1.20 20.59
C ALA A 162 -21.90 0.03 20.41
N PRO A 163 -22.45 0.58 21.52
CA PRO A 163 -23.26 1.79 21.46
C PRO A 163 -22.46 2.98 20.91
N ALA A 164 -23.12 3.86 20.14
CA ALA A 164 -22.46 5.04 19.56
C ALA A 164 -21.78 5.96 20.60
N ARG A 165 -22.26 5.96 21.85
CA ARG A 165 -21.67 6.75 22.96
C ARG A 165 -20.24 6.33 23.32
N SER A 166 -19.87 5.06 23.07
CA SER A 166 -18.51 4.56 23.33
C SER A 166 -17.55 4.74 22.16
N ALA A 167 -17.98 5.37 21.06
CA ALA A 167 -17.17 5.53 19.84
C ALA A 167 -15.74 6.06 20.13
N ALA A 168 -15.62 7.06 21.01
CA ALA A 168 -14.34 7.64 21.36
C ALA A 168 -13.34 6.63 21.97
N ILE A 169 -13.82 5.62 22.71
CA ILE A 169 -12.98 4.66 23.43
C ILE A 169 -12.19 3.78 22.45
N HIS A 170 -12.80 3.43 21.32
CA HIS A 170 -12.19 2.55 20.32
C HIS A 170 -11.60 3.30 19.13
N THR A 171 -12.20 4.40 18.70
CA THR A 171 -11.72 5.16 17.53
C THR A 171 -10.46 5.97 17.82
N ILE A 172 -10.30 6.51 19.04
CA ILE A 172 -9.10 7.30 19.39
C ILE A 172 -7.83 6.42 19.35
N PRO A 173 -7.78 5.23 20.00
CA PRO A 173 -6.61 4.35 19.89
C PRO A 173 -6.28 3.95 18.45
N ALA A 174 -7.29 3.62 17.63
CA ALA A 174 -7.08 3.30 16.22
C ALA A 174 -6.49 4.49 15.45
N GLY A 175 -7.00 5.70 15.69
CA GLY A 175 -6.45 6.93 15.12
C GLY A 175 -4.98 7.15 15.49
N ILE A 176 -4.60 6.91 16.75
CA ILE A 176 -3.21 7.04 17.22
C ILE A 176 -2.30 6.00 16.54
N ALA A 177 -2.74 4.74 16.45
CA ALA A 177 -1.98 3.68 15.77
C ALA A 177 -1.74 4.02 14.29
N ASN A 178 -2.79 4.47 13.59
CA ASN A 178 -2.71 4.92 12.20
C ASN A 178 -1.71 6.07 12.04
N ALA A 179 -1.81 7.10 12.91
CA ALA A 179 -0.93 8.26 12.89
C ALA A 179 0.53 7.89 13.17
N ALA A 180 0.77 6.94 14.09
CA ALA A 180 2.11 6.45 14.40
C ALA A 180 2.75 5.75 13.19
N LEU A 181 2.01 4.89 12.48
CA LEU A 181 2.50 4.25 11.26
C LEU A 181 2.79 5.26 10.14
N TYR A 182 1.88 6.19 9.88
CA TYR A 182 2.12 7.23 8.88
C TYR A 182 3.30 8.13 9.26
N GLY A 183 3.40 8.54 10.52
CA GLY A 183 4.53 9.32 11.03
C GLY A 183 5.86 8.59 10.87
N TRP A 184 5.88 7.28 11.13
CA TRP A 184 7.07 6.45 10.90
C TRP A 184 7.40 6.36 9.40
N ALA A 185 6.39 6.19 8.53
CA ALA A 185 6.61 6.19 7.08
C ALA A 185 7.21 7.52 6.60
N PHE A 186 6.70 8.67 7.05
CA PHE A 186 7.29 9.97 6.73
C PHE A 186 8.72 10.11 7.26
N ALA A 187 8.97 9.72 8.52
CA ALA A 187 10.32 9.77 9.10
C ALA A 187 11.30 8.86 8.32
N ALA A 188 10.87 7.67 7.90
CA ALA A 188 11.65 6.78 7.07
C ALA A 188 11.94 7.39 5.69
N LEU A 189 10.94 7.99 5.05
CA LEU A 189 11.09 8.69 3.77
C LEU A 189 12.12 9.80 3.84
N PHE A 190 12.07 10.66 4.87
CA PHE A 190 13.06 11.74 5.03
C PHE A 190 14.48 11.21 5.27
N ARG A 191 14.64 10.11 6.01
CA ARG A 191 15.94 9.45 6.17
C ARG A 191 16.46 8.92 4.85
N THR A 192 15.62 8.25 4.07
CA THR A 192 15.98 7.71 2.75
C THR A 192 16.34 8.82 1.77
N LEU A 193 15.64 9.96 1.79
CA LEU A 193 15.97 11.12 0.97
C LEU A 193 17.36 11.67 1.28
N ARG A 194 17.69 11.88 2.58
CA ARG A 194 19.01 12.36 3.00
C ARG A 194 20.12 11.38 2.62
N GLU A 195 19.90 10.08 2.84
CA GLU A 195 20.86 9.04 2.46
C GLU A 195 21.14 9.04 0.94
N LEU A 196 20.11 9.26 0.11
CA LEU A 196 20.25 9.34 -1.35
C LEU A 196 20.94 10.62 -1.82
N GLU A 197 20.68 11.74 -1.13
CA GLU A 197 21.32 13.04 -1.39
C GLU A 197 22.82 12.99 -1.06
N GLU A 198 23.18 12.44 0.10
CA GLU A 198 24.57 12.23 0.52
C GLU A 198 25.33 11.31 -0.45
N LYS A 199 24.66 10.28 -0.97
CA LYS A 199 25.24 9.34 -1.95
C LYS A 199 25.24 9.87 -3.39
N LYS A 200 24.80 11.12 -3.64
CA LYS A 200 24.70 11.74 -4.97
C LYS A 200 23.92 10.88 -5.99
N GLN A 201 22.97 10.06 -5.56
CA GLN A 201 22.18 9.18 -6.46
C GLN A 201 20.99 9.94 -7.07
N THR A 202 21.27 10.81 -8.02
CA THR A 202 20.34 11.80 -8.58
C THR A 202 19.05 11.19 -9.12
N SER A 203 19.14 10.05 -9.82
CA SER A 203 17.97 9.42 -10.42
C SER A 203 17.05 8.84 -9.34
N LYS A 204 17.60 8.02 -8.42
CA LYS A 204 16.85 7.44 -7.28
C LYS A 204 16.24 8.52 -6.40
N LEU A 205 16.97 9.61 -6.16
CA LEU A 205 16.49 10.76 -5.40
C LEU A 205 15.23 11.38 -6.02
N GLN A 206 15.17 11.54 -7.35
CA GLN A 206 13.98 12.10 -8.02
C GLN A 206 12.72 11.27 -7.79
N LEU A 207 12.83 9.94 -7.74
CA LEU A 207 11.70 9.05 -7.45
C LEU A 207 11.13 9.33 -6.04
N PHE A 208 12.01 9.36 -5.03
CA PHE A 208 11.60 9.62 -3.64
C PHE A 208 11.12 11.04 -3.41
N LEU A 209 11.64 12.03 -4.16
CA LEU A 209 11.14 13.41 -4.14
C LEU A 209 9.72 13.49 -4.71
N ARG A 210 9.43 12.77 -5.81
CA ARG A 210 8.06 12.67 -6.36
C ARG A 210 7.12 12.01 -5.36
N LEU A 211 7.54 10.91 -4.72
CA LEU A 211 6.77 10.26 -3.66
C LEU A 211 6.45 11.23 -2.53
N ARG A 212 7.46 11.95 -2.02
CA ARG A 212 7.29 12.96 -0.98
C ARG A 212 6.27 14.02 -1.39
N ASN A 213 6.37 14.54 -2.60
CA ASN A 213 5.44 15.59 -3.08
C ASN A 213 4.00 15.06 -3.18
N VAL A 214 3.80 13.83 -3.67
CA VAL A 214 2.48 13.18 -3.71
C VAL A 214 1.92 12.99 -2.30
N LEU A 215 2.72 12.47 -1.36
CA LEU A 215 2.27 12.24 0.02
C LEU A 215 1.98 13.54 0.77
N CYS A 216 2.86 14.54 0.69
CA CYS A 216 2.64 15.83 1.31
C CYS A 216 1.42 16.55 0.70
N GLY A 217 1.28 16.53 -0.62
CA GLY A 217 0.09 17.05 -1.30
C GLY A 217 -1.18 16.36 -0.86
N GLY A 218 -1.16 15.03 -0.78
CA GLY A 218 -2.29 14.23 -0.29
C GLY A 218 -2.69 14.57 1.15
N VAL A 219 -1.72 14.68 2.07
CA VAL A 219 -1.98 15.07 3.47
C VAL A 219 -2.58 16.47 3.55
N LEU A 220 -2.09 17.44 2.78
CA LEU A 220 -2.63 18.80 2.74
C LEU A 220 -4.08 18.82 2.24
N VAL A 221 -4.38 18.07 1.18
CA VAL A 221 -5.75 17.95 0.64
C VAL A 221 -6.67 17.28 1.66
N ALA A 222 -6.25 16.18 2.28
CA ALA A 222 -7.04 15.49 3.30
C ALA A 222 -7.29 16.37 4.54
N ALA A 223 -6.29 17.13 4.99
CA ALA A 223 -6.44 18.07 6.11
C ALA A 223 -7.39 19.23 5.77
N ALA A 224 -7.24 19.83 4.59
CA ALA A 224 -8.13 20.89 4.12
C ALA A 224 -9.58 20.39 3.99
N TYR A 225 -9.77 19.19 3.45
CA TYR A 225 -11.07 18.54 3.35
C TYR A 225 -11.69 18.29 4.72
N THR A 226 -10.94 17.69 5.65
CA THR A 226 -11.43 17.37 7.00
C THR A 226 -11.81 18.64 7.76
N ALA A 227 -11.02 19.71 7.65
CA ALA A 227 -11.32 21.00 8.24
C ALA A 227 -12.60 21.63 7.64
N ALA A 228 -12.72 21.62 6.30
CA ALA A 228 -13.88 22.15 5.60
C ALA A 228 -15.17 21.39 5.96
N PHE A 229 -15.12 20.06 5.96
CA PHE A 229 -16.25 19.21 6.33
C PHE A 229 -16.62 19.39 7.81
N GLY A 230 -15.63 19.45 8.71
CA GLY A 230 -15.87 19.71 10.13
C GLY A 230 -16.59 21.04 10.38
N VAL A 231 -16.17 22.13 9.71
CA VAL A 231 -16.85 23.43 9.79
C VAL A 231 -18.27 23.36 9.23
N ALA A 232 -18.47 22.67 8.11
CA ALA A 232 -19.80 22.54 7.49
C ALA A 232 -20.79 21.77 8.38
N THR A 233 -20.32 20.74 9.07
CA THR A 233 -21.12 19.96 10.03
C THR A 233 -21.49 20.78 11.26
N VAL A 234 -20.55 21.55 11.84
CA VAL A 234 -20.82 22.43 13.00
C VAL A 234 -21.81 23.55 12.66
N ARG A 235 -21.75 24.07 11.43
CA ARG A 235 -22.68 25.11 10.95
C ARG A 235 -24.08 24.59 10.60
N GLY A 236 -24.34 23.29 10.73
CA GLY A 236 -25.67 22.72 10.54
C GLY A 236 -26.20 22.86 9.11
N ALA A 237 -25.36 22.63 8.10
CA ALA A 237 -25.79 22.73 6.71
C ALA A 237 -26.81 21.62 6.37
N GLU A 238 -28.10 21.96 6.45
CA GLU A 238 -29.24 21.04 6.24
C GLU A 238 -29.25 20.37 4.85
N GLY A 239 -28.49 20.88 3.87
CA GLY A 239 -28.37 20.27 2.54
C GLY A 239 -27.38 19.10 2.45
N LEU A 240 -26.56 18.85 3.47
CA LEU A 240 -25.48 17.85 3.41
C LEU A 240 -25.96 16.39 3.45
N TRP A 241 -27.16 16.11 3.95
CA TRP A 241 -27.64 14.74 4.13
C TRP A 241 -27.63 13.91 2.83
N ARG A 242 -27.87 14.55 1.66
CA ARG A 242 -27.85 13.88 0.34
C ARG A 242 -26.46 13.41 -0.08
N ILE A 243 -25.42 14.13 0.35
CA ILE A 243 -24.02 13.89 -0.03
C ILE A 243 -23.24 13.30 1.16
N GLN A 244 -23.87 13.15 2.33
CA GLN A 244 -23.25 12.68 3.55
C GLN A 244 -22.54 11.33 3.36
N TRP A 245 -23.15 10.38 2.63
CA TRP A 245 -22.53 9.09 2.28
C TRP A 245 -21.19 9.27 1.55
N PHE A 246 -21.12 10.25 0.64
CA PHE A 246 -19.92 10.52 -0.14
C PHE A 246 -18.89 11.25 0.71
N CYS A 247 -19.31 12.19 1.55
CA CYS A 247 -18.40 12.92 2.42
C CYS A 247 -17.79 12.05 3.52
N GLU A 248 -18.57 11.15 4.10
CA GLU A 248 -18.14 10.29 5.21
C GLU A 248 -17.28 9.13 4.74
N ASP A 249 -17.65 8.43 3.66
CA ASP A 249 -16.95 7.23 3.20
C ASP A 249 -16.33 7.41 1.80
N GLY A 250 -17.08 8.01 0.88
CA GLY A 250 -16.69 8.11 -0.53
C GLY A 250 -15.40 8.88 -0.80
N VAL A 251 -15.17 10.01 -0.12
CA VAL A 251 -13.97 10.84 -0.28
C VAL A 251 -12.72 10.08 0.17
N TRP A 252 -12.79 9.35 1.27
CA TRP A 252 -11.66 8.54 1.75
C TRP A 252 -11.38 7.38 0.81
N ALA A 253 -12.41 6.68 0.35
CA ALA A 253 -12.26 5.60 -0.63
C ALA A 253 -11.61 6.09 -1.94
N LEU A 254 -12.00 7.27 -2.42
CA LEU A 254 -11.40 7.92 -3.59
C LEU A 254 -9.94 8.33 -3.31
N PHE A 255 -9.64 8.85 -2.11
CA PHE A 255 -8.29 9.22 -1.72
C PHE A 255 -7.33 8.03 -1.73
N PHE A 256 -7.76 6.88 -1.19
CA PHE A 256 -6.98 5.63 -1.24
C PHE A 256 -6.76 5.15 -2.68
N PHE A 257 -7.81 5.17 -3.51
CA PHE A 257 -7.71 4.80 -4.92
C PHE A 257 -6.69 5.68 -5.67
N LEU A 258 -6.81 7.01 -5.55
CA LEU A 258 -5.89 7.95 -6.19
C LEU A 258 -4.44 7.77 -5.70
N THR A 259 -4.26 7.52 -4.40
CA THR A 259 -2.93 7.25 -3.82
C THR A 259 -2.33 5.98 -4.42
N LEU A 260 -3.11 4.91 -4.55
CA LEU A 260 -2.66 3.66 -5.19
C LEU A 260 -2.37 3.85 -6.67
N CYS A 261 -3.16 4.65 -7.40
CA CYS A 261 -2.86 5.03 -8.78
C CYS A 261 -1.50 5.76 -8.89
N CYS A 262 -1.25 6.72 -8.01
CA CYS A 262 0.03 7.45 -7.97
C CYS A 262 1.21 6.53 -7.65
N ILE A 263 1.05 5.61 -6.70
CA ILE A 263 2.08 4.62 -6.36
C ILE A 263 2.30 3.66 -7.54
N ALA A 264 1.24 3.10 -8.13
CA ALA A 264 1.36 2.23 -9.29
C ALA A 264 2.02 2.94 -10.48
N TRP A 265 1.72 4.21 -10.72
CA TRP A 265 2.38 4.98 -11.77
C TRP A 265 3.86 5.26 -11.46
N LEU A 266 4.18 5.61 -10.22
CA LEU A 266 5.54 5.96 -9.81
C LEU A 266 6.48 4.73 -9.80
N TRP A 267 5.97 3.54 -9.46
CA TRP A 267 6.70 2.27 -9.47
C TRP A 267 6.35 1.38 -10.67
N ALA A 268 5.80 1.94 -11.75
CA ALA A 268 5.51 1.18 -12.95
C ALA A 268 6.80 0.52 -13.49
N PRO A 269 6.78 -0.79 -13.79
CA PRO A 269 7.96 -1.44 -14.35
C PRO A 269 8.27 -0.86 -15.73
N ASN A 270 9.52 -0.45 -15.91
CA ASN A 270 10.13 0.04 -17.14
C ASN A 270 11.30 -0.87 -17.57
N GLU A 271 11.76 -0.77 -18.82
CA GLU A 271 12.83 -1.58 -19.42
C GLU A 271 14.18 -1.52 -18.69
N HIS A 272 14.40 -0.51 -17.84
CA HIS A 272 15.62 -0.35 -17.05
C HIS A 272 15.37 -0.50 -15.54
N SER A 273 14.24 -1.06 -15.10
CA SER A 273 13.88 -1.12 -13.67
C SER A 273 14.89 -1.89 -12.84
N LEU A 274 15.42 -2.98 -13.42
CA LEU A 274 16.39 -3.85 -12.78
C LEU A 274 17.77 -3.19 -12.71
N GLU A 275 18.22 -2.63 -13.83
CA GLU A 275 19.47 -1.85 -13.91
C GLU A 275 19.42 -0.65 -12.95
N TYR A 276 18.28 0.03 -12.85
CA TYR A 276 18.10 1.16 -11.95
C TYR A 276 18.21 0.77 -10.47
N ALA A 277 17.71 -0.41 -10.07
CA ALA A 277 17.85 -0.89 -8.71
C ALA A 277 19.32 -1.25 -8.37
N TYR A 278 20.02 -1.91 -9.31
CA TYR A 278 21.38 -2.43 -9.10
C TYR A 278 22.53 -1.47 -9.46
N HIS A 279 22.29 -0.45 -10.28
CA HIS A 279 23.32 0.52 -10.67
C HIS A 279 23.55 1.52 -9.53
N VAL A 280 24.66 1.34 -8.81
CA VAL A 280 25.18 2.35 -7.88
C VAL A 280 25.85 3.42 -8.73
N GLN A 281 25.24 4.61 -8.82
CA GLN A 281 25.96 5.78 -9.32
C GLN A 281 27.13 6.03 -8.37
N VAL A 282 28.35 5.77 -8.83
CA VAL A 282 29.58 6.14 -8.13
C VAL A 282 29.67 7.66 -8.24
N ALA A 283 29.83 8.35 -7.11
CA ALA A 283 30.20 9.75 -7.12
C ALA A 283 31.53 9.86 -7.86
N THR A 284 31.50 10.28 -9.11
CA THR A 284 32.67 10.88 -9.75
C THR A 284 32.85 12.19 -9.02
N ASP A 285 33.63 12.18 -7.94
CA ASP A 285 34.20 13.42 -7.45
C ASP A 285 34.97 14.00 -8.63
N GLU A 286 34.59 15.20 -9.05
CA GLU A 286 35.38 16.05 -9.93
C GLU A 286 36.70 16.32 -9.22
N ARG A 287 37.63 15.36 -9.30
CA ARG A 287 39.04 15.62 -9.06
C ARG A 287 39.55 16.32 -10.30
N THR A 288 39.31 17.63 -10.35
CA THR A 288 40.02 18.52 -11.26
C THR A 288 41.51 18.38 -10.97
N GLY A 289 42.22 17.77 -11.91
CA GLY A 289 43.68 17.73 -11.92
C GLY A 289 44.22 16.43 -12.50
N SER A 290 44.43 16.44 -13.82
CA SER A 290 45.49 15.75 -14.59
C SER A 290 45.85 14.33 -14.12
N GLU A 291 45.61 13.26 -14.87
CA GLU A 291 46.30 12.94 -16.12
C GLU A 291 45.48 11.92 -16.91
N LEU A 292 45.22 12.20 -18.19
CA LEU A 292 44.98 11.14 -19.17
C LEU A 292 46.29 10.38 -19.33
N VAL A 293 46.43 9.22 -18.69
CA VAL A 293 47.37 8.20 -19.17
C VAL A 293 46.59 7.33 -20.13
N SER A 294 46.74 7.64 -21.42
CA SER A 294 46.45 6.74 -22.51
C SER A 294 47.18 5.42 -22.27
N VAL A 295 46.44 4.37 -21.93
CA VAL A 295 46.95 3.00 -21.99
C VAL A 295 47.15 2.71 -23.47
N GLN A 296 48.38 2.93 -23.92
CA GLN A 296 48.78 2.75 -25.29
C GLN A 296 48.95 1.27 -25.62
N ASP A 297 48.40 0.95 -26.78
CA ASP A 297 48.28 -0.32 -27.48
C ASP A 297 49.65 -0.84 -28.00
N ASP A 298 50.67 -0.96 -27.13
CA ASP A 298 52.07 -1.23 -27.56
C ASP A 298 52.62 -2.61 -27.16
N LEU A 299 51.83 -3.69 -27.19
CA LEU A 299 52.39 -5.05 -26.94
C LEU A 299 51.96 -6.16 -27.91
N ILE A 300 51.38 -5.84 -29.08
CA ILE A 300 51.14 -6.87 -30.12
C ILE A 300 51.51 -6.33 -31.51
N GLN A 301 52.81 -6.36 -31.86
CA GLN A 301 53.33 -6.88 -33.14
C GLN A 301 54.80 -6.52 -33.38
N GLY A 302 55.61 -7.54 -33.69
CA GLY A 302 56.70 -7.43 -34.67
C GLY A 302 58.12 -7.48 -34.13
N GLY A 303 58.77 -8.65 -34.28
CA GLY A 303 60.21 -8.80 -34.11
C GLY A 303 60.66 -10.27 -34.16
N GLU A 304 60.68 -10.85 -35.37
CA GLU A 304 61.48 -12.04 -35.65
C GLU A 304 62.96 -11.67 -35.49
N GLU A 305 63.71 -12.43 -34.67
CA GLU A 305 65.11 -12.79 -34.95
C GLU A 305 65.55 -13.94 -34.02
N GLU A 306 66.14 -14.96 -34.64
CA GLU A 306 66.63 -16.19 -34.03
C GLU A 306 67.78 -15.95 -33.03
N ALA A 307 67.72 -16.55 -31.84
CA ALA A 307 68.92 -16.88 -31.07
C ALA A 307 68.65 -18.04 -30.10
N GLY A 308 69.52 -19.06 -30.17
CA GLY A 308 69.32 -20.41 -29.66
C GLY A 308 69.02 -20.59 -28.17
N VAL A 309 68.09 -21.50 -27.89
CA VAL A 309 67.86 -22.08 -26.55
C VAL A 309 68.54 -23.45 -26.50
N MET A 310 69.60 -23.55 -25.69
CA MET A 310 70.25 -24.81 -25.32
C MET A 310 69.35 -25.60 -24.37
N VAL A 311 69.00 -26.81 -24.77
CA VAL A 311 68.27 -27.80 -23.97
C VAL A 311 69.27 -28.55 -23.09
N SER A 312 69.20 -28.36 -21.78
CA SER A 312 69.86 -29.25 -20.81
C SER A 312 68.80 -30.15 -20.16
N THR A 313 68.80 -31.41 -20.57
CA THR A 313 68.07 -32.53 -19.99
C THR A 313 68.71 -32.92 -18.65
N VAL A 314 67.92 -33.14 -17.59
CA VAL A 314 68.30 -34.00 -16.47
C VAL A 314 67.15 -34.95 -16.16
N GLN A 315 67.46 -36.24 -16.28
CA GLN A 315 66.59 -37.38 -16.03
C GLN A 315 66.32 -37.60 -14.53
N GLY A 316 65.09 -38.06 -14.23
CA GLY A 316 64.87 -39.30 -13.48
C GLY A 316 65.06 -39.27 -11.95
N GLY A 317 63.93 -39.37 -11.24
CA GLY A 317 63.91 -39.72 -9.81
C GLY A 317 62.48 -40.08 -9.38
N VAL A 318 62.11 -41.35 -9.54
CA VAL A 318 60.90 -41.95 -8.99
C VAL A 318 61.07 -42.06 -7.48
N GLU A 319 60.22 -41.42 -6.67
CA GLU A 319 59.97 -41.90 -5.31
C GLU A 319 58.65 -41.38 -4.70
N SER A 320 57.80 -42.36 -4.37
CA SER A 320 56.89 -42.39 -3.21
C SER A 320 55.59 -41.57 -3.23
N LEU A 321 54.56 -42.18 -3.81
CA LEU A 321 53.17 -42.02 -3.39
C LEU A 321 52.99 -42.64 -1.98
N LYS A 322 52.45 -41.88 -1.03
CA LYS A 322 51.88 -42.39 0.21
C LYS A 322 50.50 -41.77 0.45
N PRO A 323 49.41 -42.57 0.52
CA PRO A 323 48.11 -42.12 1.00
C PRO A 323 47.91 -42.52 2.47
N MET A 324 47.15 -41.72 3.22
CA MET A 324 46.46 -42.06 4.48
C MET A 324 45.54 -40.88 4.82
N ASN A 325 44.34 -41.04 5.37
CA ASN A 325 43.43 -42.18 5.52
C ASN A 325 42.06 -41.58 5.95
N MET A 326 41.01 -42.42 5.92
CA MET A 326 39.65 -42.18 6.40
C MET A 326 39.53 -41.51 7.77
#